data_AF-A0A6A5EXW5-F1
#
_entry.id   AF-A0A6A5EXW5-F1
#
_cell.length_a   1.000
_cell.length_b   1.000
_cell.length_c   1.000
_cell.angle_alpha   90.00
_cell.angle_beta   90.00
_cell.angle_gamma   90.00
#
_symmetry.space_group_name_H-M   'P 1'
#
loop_
_entity.id
_entity.type
_entity.pdbx_description
1 polymer ?
#
loop_
_entity_poly.entity_id
_entity_poly.type
_entity_poly.pdbx_seq_one_letter_code
_entity_poly.pdbx_strand_id
1 'polypeptide(L)'
;MDLEDDTTVLTTLKSFNSFISHSNNAPQRLSEHSAGNGNLQSQYKRSMELLDAADRVHSKNRYLQLDQEKKRMELSHKRARFELEKAASDSARDFEHEVDRNQDLLGQIKKLGERETDAAKNLSEQVELNCALRQNLKALNRKLEERDTRLNTASQTISSLKDEIRELKQKIQNQDSTTSSQALERQELQEQLDLQRRKYQEVSQLCQSLQAAQSSCSEHIIKIKELERCLTLQEQDIAIVKTIKSEAAKVPDLEKELKCLREDNAFLRESRENCSLLKEEAEGLRRKLERMQKTKEELVNIELEKERMAEKLQAWENLGQSTGLNIRKPEDLSREVIQIQQREIALKEQNYNLNSRVRSVERSQSELCAELSQQRSKTLEEQKKRETQDALVRRLQKRVLLLTKERDGMRAILESYDSELAPSEYSPQLSKRLREAEDILQKTQNHNAEMEGQLTKAQEETGTLKLQLQTVELELDSLKKHQASAADSNSLVNKEEVSILR
;
A
#
# COMPACT_ATOMS: atom_id res chain seq x y z
N MET A 1 -82.40 69.97 -48.99
CA MET A 1 -83.22 69.04 -49.80
C MET A 1 -84.18 69.97 -50.49
N ASP A 2 -83.82 70.30 -51.71
CA ASP A 2 -84.31 71.47 -52.43
C ASP A 2 -84.90 70.94 -53.73
N LEU A 3 -86.14 71.35 -54.01
CA LEU A 3 -86.89 71.32 -55.26
C LEU A 3 -88.06 72.29 -54.99
N GLU A 4 -88.31 73.32 -55.79
CA GLU A 4 -88.79 73.27 -57.19
C GLU A 4 -90.18 72.61 -57.30
N ASP A 5 -91.18 73.21 -57.93
CA ASP A 5 -91.31 74.61 -58.38
C ASP A 5 -92.80 74.92 -58.62
N ASP A 6 -93.05 76.11 -59.17
CA ASP A 6 -94.08 76.42 -60.14
C ASP A 6 -95.51 76.82 -59.74
N THR A 7 -95.89 77.81 -60.52
CA THR A 7 -97.00 78.75 -60.51
C THR A 7 -98.35 78.18 -60.97
N THR A 8 -99.42 78.96 -60.81
CA THR A 8 -100.44 79.09 -61.86
C THR A 8 -101.21 80.41 -61.76
N VAL A 9 -101.50 81.03 -62.91
CA VAL A 9 -102.22 82.32 -63.03
C VAL A 9 -103.14 82.28 -64.26
N LEU A 10 -104.41 82.68 -64.10
CA LEU A 10 -105.44 83.03 -65.11
C LEU A 10 -106.70 83.44 -64.32
N THR A 11 -107.49 84.48 -64.59
CA THR A 11 -107.72 85.37 -65.77
C THR A 11 -107.74 86.86 -65.32
N THR A 12 -107.31 87.90 -66.05
CA THR A 12 -107.76 88.48 -67.36
C THR A 12 -109.25 88.90 -67.41
N LEU A 13 -109.70 90.05 -67.98
CA LEU A 13 -109.02 91.27 -68.50
C LEU A 13 -110.05 92.42 -68.82
N LYS A 14 -109.66 93.70 -68.66
CA LYS A 14 -110.15 94.98 -69.28
C LYS A 14 -111.63 95.16 -69.75
N SER A 15 -112.15 96.36 -69.49
CA SER A 15 -112.53 97.27 -70.61
C SER A 15 -112.32 98.76 -70.25
N PHE A 16 -111.81 99.54 -71.21
CA PHE A 16 -111.63 101.00 -71.18
C PHE A 16 -111.43 101.46 -72.63
N ASN A 17 -112.28 102.33 -73.19
CA ASN A 17 -111.95 103.06 -74.43
C ASN A 17 -112.87 104.26 -74.73
N SER A 18 -112.33 105.15 -75.58
CA SER A 18 -112.80 106.40 -76.23
C SER A 18 -114.30 106.75 -76.30
N PHE A 19 -114.78 108.01 -76.29
CA PHE A 19 -114.28 109.36 -76.68
C PHE A 19 -114.65 109.82 -78.13
N ILE A 20 -115.55 110.83 -78.19
CA ILE A 20 -115.77 111.87 -79.23
C ILE A 20 -116.73 111.68 -80.46
N SER A 21 -117.52 112.75 -80.69
CA SER A 21 -118.15 113.31 -81.94
C SER A 21 -119.50 112.85 -82.54
N HIS A 22 -120.51 113.75 -82.42
CA HIS A 22 -121.39 114.37 -83.46
C HIS A 22 -122.32 113.50 -84.36
N SER A 23 -123.37 114.01 -85.05
CA SER A 23 -123.87 115.38 -85.32
C SER A 23 -125.40 115.44 -85.60
N ASN A 24 -125.97 116.67 -85.63
CA ASN A 24 -127.20 117.10 -86.34
C ASN A 24 -128.58 116.53 -85.88
N ASN A 25 -129.72 117.23 -86.06
CA ASN A 25 -130.04 118.43 -86.88
C ASN A 25 -130.85 119.51 -86.11
N ALA A 26 -131.00 120.69 -86.72
CA ALA A 26 -131.74 121.89 -86.22
C ALA A 26 -133.14 122.02 -86.94
N PRO A 27 -133.89 123.17 -87.08
CA PRO A 27 -133.55 124.59 -86.79
C PRO A 27 -134.66 125.62 -86.36
N GLN A 28 -134.18 126.81 -85.90
CA GLN A 28 -134.65 128.20 -86.20
C GLN A 28 -135.89 128.89 -85.55
N ARG A 29 -136.12 130.15 -85.98
CA ARG A 29 -136.81 131.31 -85.34
C ARG A 29 -137.75 132.05 -86.33
N LEU A 30 -138.45 133.11 -85.83
CA LEU A 30 -139.15 134.23 -86.53
C LEU A 30 -140.62 133.93 -86.93
N SER A 31 -141.55 134.88 -87.05
CA SER A 31 -141.53 136.37 -86.95
C SER A 31 -142.81 136.93 -86.25
N GLU A 32 -143.11 138.23 -86.38
CA GLU A 32 -144.16 138.98 -85.65
C GLU A 32 -145.52 139.04 -86.41
N HIS A 33 -146.50 139.96 -86.29
CA HIS A 33 -146.63 141.33 -85.73
C HIS A 33 -147.62 141.37 -84.51
N SER A 34 -148.52 142.33 -84.19
CA SER A 34 -149.12 143.51 -84.86
C SER A 34 -149.56 144.60 -83.83
N ALA A 35 -150.37 145.59 -84.25
CA ALA A 35 -150.51 146.92 -83.61
C ALA A 35 -151.67 147.14 -82.60
N GLY A 36 -151.53 148.15 -81.73
CA GLY A 36 -152.61 148.73 -80.90
C GLY A 36 -152.14 149.70 -79.80
N ASN A 37 -152.33 151.02 -80.00
CA ASN A 37 -151.91 152.13 -79.12
C ASN A 37 -152.26 151.98 -77.61
N GLY A 38 -151.36 152.41 -76.70
CA GLY A 38 -151.79 153.00 -75.42
C GLY A 38 -150.90 152.84 -74.17
N ASN A 39 -149.99 153.81 -73.93
CA ASN A 39 -149.35 154.14 -72.64
C ASN A 39 -148.43 153.10 -71.95
N LEU A 40 -147.17 153.47 -71.67
CA LEU A 40 -146.04 152.53 -71.50
C LEU A 40 -145.60 152.28 -70.03
N GLN A 41 -146.03 153.09 -69.06
CA GLN A 41 -145.36 153.16 -67.75
C GLN A 41 -145.72 152.01 -66.76
N SER A 42 -146.84 151.31 -66.96
CA SER A 42 -147.40 150.39 -65.96
C SER A 42 -146.89 148.94 -66.03
N GLN A 43 -146.38 148.49 -67.19
CA GLN A 43 -146.02 147.07 -67.40
C GLN A 43 -144.71 146.66 -66.70
N TYR A 44 -143.69 147.52 -66.73
CA TYR A 44 -142.33 147.20 -66.26
C TYR A 44 -142.28 146.74 -64.79
N LYS A 45 -143.06 147.38 -63.92
CA LYS A 45 -143.01 147.13 -62.47
C LYS A 45 -143.44 145.70 -62.10
N ARG A 46 -144.42 145.15 -62.81
CA ARG A 46 -145.00 143.82 -62.55
C ARG A 46 -144.11 142.66 -62.99
N SER A 47 -143.16 142.90 -63.90
CA SER A 47 -142.21 141.87 -64.34
C SER A 47 -141.06 141.65 -63.35
N MET A 48 -140.69 142.66 -62.57
CA MET A 48 -139.59 142.57 -61.59
C MET A 48 -139.97 141.69 -60.40
N GLU A 49 -141.18 141.91 -59.85
CA GLU A 49 -141.70 141.24 -58.65
C GLU A 49 -141.82 139.71 -58.81
N LEU A 50 -142.02 139.22 -60.04
CA LEU A 50 -142.06 137.79 -60.36
C LEU A 50 -140.67 137.13 -60.39
N LEU A 51 -139.63 137.87 -60.79
CA LEU A 51 -138.26 137.36 -60.85
C LEU A 51 -137.69 137.20 -59.43
N ASP A 52 -137.87 138.22 -58.60
CA ASP A 52 -137.54 138.22 -57.17
C ASP A 52 -138.28 137.13 -56.35
N ALA A 53 -139.38 136.58 -56.87
CA ALA A 53 -140.07 135.45 -56.27
C ALA A 53 -139.41 134.11 -56.62
N ALA A 54 -138.93 133.94 -57.86
CA ALA A 54 -138.28 132.72 -58.32
C ALA A 54 -136.93 132.47 -57.61
N ASP A 55 -136.09 133.49 -57.47
CA ASP A 55 -134.78 133.36 -56.81
C ASP A 55 -134.90 133.00 -55.31
N ARG A 56 -135.98 133.46 -54.65
CA ARG A 56 -136.30 133.06 -53.27
C ARG A 56 -136.74 131.59 -53.16
N VAL A 57 -137.29 131.00 -54.22
CA VAL A 57 -137.57 129.56 -54.27
C VAL A 57 -136.30 128.76 -54.56
N HIS A 58 -135.50 129.17 -55.56
CA HIS A 58 -134.26 128.47 -55.93
C HIS A 58 -133.22 128.45 -54.79
N SER A 59 -132.99 129.58 -54.12
CA SER A 59 -132.08 129.67 -52.97
C SER A 59 -132.52 128.77 -51.80
N LYS A 60 -133.82 128.75 -51.48
CA LYS A 60 -134.38 127.89 -50.42
C LYS A 60 -134.29 126.40 -50.76
N ASN A 61 -134.45 126.03 -52.03
CA ASN A 61 -134.32 124.64 -52.48
C ASN A 61 -132.86 124.17 -52.44
N ARG A 62 -131.91 125.02 -52.85
CA ARG A 62 -130.46 124.76 -52.74
C ARG A 62 -130.01 124.59 -51.29
N TYR A 63 -130.56 125.38 -50.37
CA TYR A 63 -130.30 125.21 -48.92
C TYR A 63 -130.79 123.84 -48.41
N LEU A 64 -131.99 123.40 -48.81
CA LEU A 64 -132.54 122.10 -48.42
C LEU A 64 -131.73 120.92 -48.95
N GLN A 65 -131.18 121.01 -50.17
CA GLN A 65 -130.25 120.00 -50.69
C GLN A 65 -128.98 119.91 -49.84
N LEU A 66 -128.34 121.06 -49.53
CA LEU A 66 -127.12 121.11 -48.73
C LEU A 66 -127.33 120.61 -47.29
N ASP A 67 -128.49 120.89 -46.67
CA ASP A 67 -128.84 120.35 -45.35
C ASP A 67 -129.06 118.81 -45.38
N GLN A 68 -129.65 118.27 -46.45
CA GLN A 68 -129.77 116.82 -46.64
C GLN A 68 -128.41 116.16 -46.89
N GLU A 69 -127.54 116.77 -47.70
CA GLU A 69 -126.16 116.28 -47.92
C GLU A 69 -125.35 116.33 -46.63
N LYS A 70 -125.41 117.43 -45.88
CA LYS A 70 -124.77 117.55 -44.56
C LYS A 70 -125.21 116.43 -43.62
N LYS A 71 -126.53 116.17 -43.51
CA LYS A 71 -127.05 115.09 -42.65
C LYS A 71 -126.64 113.69 -43.12
N ARG A 72 -126.55 113.46 -44.44
CA ARG A 72 -125.99 112.22 -45.00
C ARG A 72 -124.50 112.06 -44.66
N MET A 73 -123.70 113.12 -44.79
CA MET A 73 -122.28 113.14 -44.45
C MET A 73 -122.03 112.96 -42.95
N GLU A 74 -122.83 113.58 -42.08
CA GLU A 74 -122.74 113.38 -40.62
C GLU A 74 -123.08 111.94 -40.21
N LEU A 75 -124.10 111.33 -40.83
CA LEU A 75 -124.42 109.91 -40.61
C LEU A 75 -123.33 108.99 -41.16
N SER A 76 -122.76 109.30 -42.33
CA SER A 76 -121.64 108.56 -42.93
C SER A 76 -120.39 108.64 -42.04
N HIS A 77 -120.02 109.82 -41.54
CA HIS A 77 -118.88 110.00 -40.64
C HIS A 77 -119.10 109.30 -39.29
N LYS A 78 -120.34 109.27 -38.77
CA LYS A 78 -120.66 108.49 -37.56
C LYS A 78 -120.50 106.98 -37.78
N ARG A 79 -120.93 106.46 -38.94
CA ARG A 79 -120.70 105.05 -39.32
C ARG A 79 -119.21 104.75 -39.47
N ALA A 80 -118.48 105.53 -40.26
CA ALA A 80 -117.04 105.33 -40.47
C ALA A 80 -116.23 105.41 -39.16
N ARG A 81 -116.62 106.26 -38.21
CA ARG A 81 -116.03 106.25 -36.85
C ARG A 81 -116.35 104.98 -36.08
N PHE A 82 -117.63 104.58 -36.03
CA PHE A 82 -118.02 103.34 -35.34
C PHE A 82 -117.40 102.09 -35.97
N GLU A 83 -117.23 102.06 -37.29
CA GLU A 83 -116.58 100.98 -38.04
C GLU A 83 -115.08 100.93 -37.76
N LEU A 84 -114.39 102.09 -37.69
CA LEU A 84 -112.98 102.17 -37.27
C LEU A 84 -112.77 101.84 -35.80
N GLU A 85 -113.63 102.33 -34.91
CA GLU A 85 -113.59 102.09 -33.46
C GLU A 85 -113.88 100.61 -33.15
N LYS A 86 -114.83 100.00 -33.87
CA LYS A 86 -115.07 98.56 -33.83
C LYS A 86 -113.87 97.79 -34.38
N ALA A 87 -113.34 98.13 -35.56
CA ALA A 87 -112.19 97.44 -36.13
C ALA A 87 -110.93 97.53 -35.23
N ALA A 88 -110.72 98.67 -34.56
CA ALA A 88 -109.68 98.84 -33.56
C ALA A 88 -109.96 98.00 -32.29
N SER A 89 -111.21 97.94 -31.81
CA SER A 89 -111.58 97.09 -30.67
C SER A 89 -111.51 95.59 -30.96
N ASP A 90 -111.83 95.16 -32.18
CA ASP A 90 -111.73 93.76 -32.60
C ASP A 90 -110.26 93.39 -32.79
N SER A 91 -109.46 94.24 -33.47
CA SER A 91 -108.00 94.05 -33.58
C SER A 91 -107.29 94.08 -32.23
N ALA A 92 -107.75 94.87 -31.25
CA ALA A 92 -107.20 94.87 -29.91
C ALA A 92 -107.43 93.53 -29.20
N ARG A 93 -108.63 92.92 -29.34
CA ARG A 93 -108.89 91.57 -28.83
C ARG A 93 -108.05 90.51 -29.54
N ASP A 94 -107.86 90.62 -30.85
CA ASP A 94 -106.99 89.71 -31.59
C ASP A 94 -105.54 89.81 -31.08
N PHE A 95 -105.04 91.01 -30.77
CA PHE A 95 -103.74 91.20 -30.14
C PHE A 95 -103.68 90.68 -28.69
N GLU A 96 -104.73 90.86 -27.87
CA GLU A 96 -104.81 90.27 -26.53
C GLU A 96 -104.78 88.74 -26.61
N HIS A 97 -105.55 88.14 -27.51
CA HIS A 97 -105.55 86.69 -27.74
C HIS A 97 -104.21 86.17 -28.29
N GLU A 98 -103.50 86.92 -29.14
CA GLU A 98 -102.13 86.59 -29.54
C GLU A 98 -101.13 86.76 -28.39
N VAL A 99 -101.30 87.74 -27.52
CA VAL A 99 -100.46 87.90 -26.31
C VAL A 99 -100.67 86.74 -25.33
N ASP A 100 -101.92 86.30 -25.12
CA ASP A 100 -102.24 85.12 -24.32
C ASP A 100 -101.65 83.84 -24.94
N ARG A 101 -101.83 83.63 -26.25
CA ARG A 101 -101.21 82.51 -27.00
C ARG A 101 -99.69 82.52 -26.87
N ASN A 102 -99.05 83.68 -26.96
CA ASN A 102 -97.60 83.82 -26.81
C ASN A 102 -97.15 83.58 -25.36
N GLN A 103 -97.93 83.98 -24.35
CA GLN A 103 -97.67 83.64 -22.95
C GLN A 103 -97.79 82.13 -22.69
N ASP A 104 -98.81 81.47 -23.24
CA ASP A 104 -98.98 80.02 -23.16
C ASP A 104 -97.85 79.27 -23.89
N LEU A 105 -97.43 79.74 -25.07
CA LEU A 105 -96.30 79.18 -25.80
C LEU A 105 -94.98 79.38 -25.05
N LEU A 106 -94.72 80.56 -24.46
CA LEU A 106 -93.56 80.80 -23.59
C LEU A 106 -93.61 79.93 -22.33
N GLY A 107 -94.80 79.69 -21.77
CA GLY A 107 -95.02 78.78 -20.65
C GLY A 107 -94.75 77.32 -21.02
N GLN A 108 -95.12 76.90 -22.24
CA GLN A 108 -94.79 75.58 -22.79
C GLN A 108 -93.29 75.45 -23.08
N ILE A 109 -92.65 76.44 -23.68
CA ILE A 109 -91.20 76.48 -23.94
C ILE A 109 -90.42 76.38 -22.62
N LYS A 110 -90.82 77.11 -21.57
CA LYS A 110 -90.21 76.98 -20.24
C LYS A 110 -90.36 75.57 -19.67
N LYS A 111 -91.58 75.00 -19.68
CA LYS A 111 -91.83 73.63 -19.20
C LYS A 111 -91.08 72.56 -20.02
N LEU A 112 -90.83 72.80 -21.31
CA LEU A 112 -90.02 71.93 -22.17
C LEU A 112 -88.53 72.08 -21.85
N GLY A 113 -88.02 73.30 -21.68
CA GLY A 113 -86.64 73.55 -21.27
C GLY A 113 -86.31 73.04 -19.87
N GLU A 114 -87.23 73.18 -18.91
CA GLU A 114 -87.13 72.57 -17.57
C GLU A 114 -86.98 71.05 -17.70
N ARG A 115 -87.90 70.39 -18.41
CA ARG A 115 -87.84 68.94 -18.71
C ARG A 115 -86.58 68.54 -19.46
N GLU A 116 -86.08 69.34 -20.37
CA GLU A 116 -84.84 69.09 -21.10
C GLU A 116 -83.62 69.19 -20.17
N THR A 117 -83.54 70.19 -19.30
CA THR A 117 -82.46 70.28 -18.31
C THR A 117 -82.53 69.15 -17.28
N ASP A 118 -83.71 68.71 -16.87
CA ASP A 118 -83.86 67.58 -15.97
C ASP A 118 -83.55 66.25 -16.67
N ALA A 119 -83.95 66.07 -17.93
CA ALA A 119 -83.54 64.93 -18.74
C ALA A 119 -82.01 64.90 -18.96
N ALA A 120 -81.38 66.06 -19.17
CA ALA A 120 -79.93 66.19 -19.31
C ALA A 120 -79.18 65.89 -18.00
N LYS A 121 -79.69 66.34 -16.83
CA LYS A 121 -79.14 65.96 -15.51
C LYS A 121 -79.24 64.45 -15.29
N ASN A 122 -80.44 63.87 -15.48
CA ASN A 122 -80.66 62.44 -15.36
C ASN A 122 -79.75 61.64 -16.31
N LEU A 123 -79.53 62.13 -17.55
CA LEU A 123 -78.62 61.50 -18.50
C LEU A 123 -77.14 61.62 -18.06
N SER A 124 -76.72 62.77 -17.52
CA SER A 124 -75.37 62.95 -16.96
C SER A 124 -75.12 62.00 -15.80
N GLU A 125 -76.05 61.93 -14.84
CA GLU A 125 -75.98 61.01 -13.71
C GLU A 125 -75.93 59.54 -14.17
N GLN A 126 -76.73 59.15 -15.17
CA GLN A 126 -76.68 57.82 -15.77
C GLN A 126 -75.34 57.54 -16.49
N VAL A 127 -74.76 58.54 -17.17
CA VAL A 127 -73.44 58.42 -17.81
C VAL A 127 -72.33 58.28 -16.76
N GLU A 128 -72.36 59.07 -15.69
CA GLU A 128 -71.41 59.01 -14.58
C GLU A 128 -71.48 57.66 -13.85
N LEU A 129 -72.69 57.18 -13.53
CA LEU A 129 -72.92 55.85 -12.98
C LEU A 129 -72.42 54.75 -13.93
N ASN A 130 -72.69 54.86 -15.24
CA ASN A 130 -72.18 53.89 -16.22
C ASN A 130 -70.65 53.92 -16.32
N CYS A 131 -70.03 55.10 -16.24
CA CYS A 131 -68.58 55.27 -16.19
C CYS A 131 -67.97 54.67 -14.92
N ALA A 132 -68.56 54.90 -13.74
CA ALA A 132 -68.15 54.30 -12.48
C ALA A 132 -68.27 52.76 -12.51
N LEU A 133 -69.38 52.23 -13.04
CA LEU A 133 -69.57 50.79 -13.24
C LEU A 133 -68.53 50.21 -14.21
N ARG A 134 -68.23 50.88 -15.34
CA ARG A 134 -67.16 50.47 -16.27
C ARG A 134 -65.78 50.49 -15.62
N GLN A 135 -65.48 51.46 -14.76
CA GLN A 135 -64.21 51.52 -14.02
C GLN A 135 -64.12 50.39 -13.00
N ASN A 136 -65.20 50.13 -12.24
CA ASN A 136 -65.27 49.02 -11.28
C ASN A 136 -65.14 47.65 -11.97
N LEU A 137 -65.80 47.43 -13.09
CA LEU A 137 -65.63 46.21 -13.90
C LEU A 137 -64.19 46.04 -14.40
N LYS A 138 -63.56 47.10 -14.91
CA LYS A 138 -62.13 47.06 -15.30
C LYS A 138 -61.21 46.76 -14.11
N ALA A 139 -61.50 47.29 -12.93
CA ALA A 139 -60.74 47.02 -11.71
C ALA A 139 -60.95 45.59 -11.18
N LEU A 140 -62.14 45.02 -11.34
CA LEU A 140 -62.44 43.62 -11.02
C LEU A 140 -61.78 42.65 -12.03
N ASN A 141 -61.82 42.94 -13.33
CA ASN A 141 -61.16 42.12 -14.35
C ASN A 141 -59.64 42.09 -14.15
N ARG A 142 -58.99 43.22 -13.89
CA ARG A 142 -57.56 43.26 -13.52
C ARG A 142 -57.25 42.43 -12.28
N LYS A 143 -58.12 42.50 -11.25
CA LYS A 143 -57.99 41.66 -10.05
C LYS A 143 -58.20 40.18 -10.34
N LEU A 144 -59.00 39.81 -11.34
CA LEU A 144 -59.18 38.43 -11.80
C LEU A 144 -57.93 37.95 -12.57
N GLU A 145 -57.46 38.72 -13.54
CA GLU A 145 -56.21 38.48 -14.29
C GLU A 145 -55.00 38.33 -13.33
N GLU A 146 -54.91 39.17 -12.30
CA GLU A 146 -53.91 39.06 -11.22
C GLU A 146 -54.07 37.80 -10.35
N ARG A 147 -55.24 37.17 -10.29
CA ARG A 147 -55.48 35.92 -9.55
C ARG A 147 -55.23 34.70 -10.41
N ASP A 148 -55.64 34.74 -11.68
CA ASP A 148 -55.38 33.68 -12.65
C ASP A 148 -53.89 33.55 -12.94
N THR A 149 -53.16 34.67 -13.08
CA THR A 149 -51.68 34.64 -13.21
C THR A 149 -51.00 34.04 -11.98
N ARG A 150 -51.43 34.41 -10.76
CA ARG A 150 -50.92 33.81 -9.50
C ARG A 150 -51.30 32.32 -9.36
N LEU A 151 -52.48 31.92 -9.81
CA LEU A 151 -52.95 30.54 -9.81
C LEU A 151 -52.17 29.70 -10.81
N ASN A 152 -51.85 30.26 -11.97
CA ASN A 152 -51.02 29.62 -13.00
C ASN A 152 -49.57 29.43 -12.51
N THR A 153 -48.94 30.43 -11.89
CA THR A 153 -47.60 30.26 -11.32
C THR A 153 -47.58 29.28 -10.15
N ALA A 154 -48.59 29.30 -9.28
CA ALA A 154 -48.75 28.28 -8.23
C ALA A 154 -48.98 26.87 -8.80
N SER A 155 -49.72 26.74 -9.90
CA SER A 155 -49.94 25.46 -10.58
C SER A 155 -48.67 24.93 -11.25
N GLN A 156 -47.83 25.82 -11.79
CA GLN A 156 -46.53 25.50 -12.35
C GLN A 156 -45.55 25.01 -11.26
N THR A 157 -45.46 25.69 -10.11
CA THR A 157 -44.60 25.21 -8.99
C THR A 157 -45.14 23.93 -8.36
N ILE A 158 -46.46 23.73 -8.31
CA ILE A 158 -47.06 22.44 -7.93
C ILE A 158 -46.72 21.33 -8.94
N SER A 159 -46.52 21.65 -10.23
CA SER A 159 -46.02 20.68 -11.20
C SER A 159 -44.55 20.34 -10.95
N SER A 160 -43.66 21.33 -10.87
CA SER A 160 -42.23 21.07 -10.66
C SER A 160 -41.98 20.29 -9.36
N LEU A 161 -42.65 20.65 -8.27
CA LEU A 161 -42.58 19.89 -7.01
C LEU A 161 -43.11 18.45 -7.14
N LYS A 162 -44.13 18.19 -7.98
CA LYS A 162 -44.57 16.82 -8.29
C LYS A 162 -43.53 16.06 -9.13
N ASP A 163 -42.82 16.73 -10.01
CA ASP A 163 -41.75 16.15 -10.82
C ASP A 163 -40.52 15.82 -9.97
N GLU A 164 -40.09 16.74 -9.10
CA GLU A 164 -39.07 16.53 -8.07
C GLU A 164 -39.44 15.37 -7.12
N ILE A 165 -40.70 15.29 -6.67
CA ILE A 165 -41.19 14.16 -5.86
C ILE A 165 -41.16 12.84 -6.64
N ARG A 166 -41.42 12.84 -7.95
CA ARG A 166 -41.29 11.63 -8.80
C ARG A 166 -39.83 11.21 -8.93
N GLU A 167 -38.92 12.15 -9.21
CA GLU A 167 -37.49 11.88 -9.25
C GLU A 167 -36.94 11.36 -7.93
N LEU A 168 -37.29 11.98 -6.80
CA LEU A 168 -36.84 11.56 -5.48
C LEU A 168 -37.34 10.17 -5.12
N LYS A 169 -38.59 9.83 -5.47
CA LYS A 169 -39.11 8.46 -5.31
C LYS A 169 -38.35 7.45 -6.17
N GLN A 170 -38.02 7.78 -7.42
CA GLN A 170 -37.21 6.90 -8.26
C GLN A 170 -35.78 6.74 -7.72
N LYS A 171 -35.17 7.82 -7.22
CA LYS A 171 -33.83 7.81 -6.59
C LYS A 171 -33.83 6.93 -5.34
N ILE A 172 -34.84 7.03 -4.49
CA ILE A 172 -35.03 6.15 -3.32
C ILE A 172 -35.22 4.70 -3.74
N GLN A 173 -36.12 4.41 -4.69
CA GLN A 173 -36.36 3.03 -5.16
C GLN A 173 -35.09 2.38 -5.77
N ASN A 174 -34.25 3.17 -6.45
CA ASN A 174 -32.96 2.71 -6.97
C ASN A 174 -31.92 2.51 -5.85
N GLN A 175 -31.96 3.32 -4.79
CA GLN A 175 -31.12 3.13 -3.59
C GLN A 175 -31.56 1.89 -2.78
N ASP A 176 -32.86 1.64 -2.65
CA ASP A 176 -33.39 0.45 -1.99
C ASP A 176 -32.99 -0.83 -2.75
N SER A 177 -33.09 -0.83 -4.09
CA SER A 177 -32.71 -2.01 -4.89
C SER A 177 -31.20 -2.29 -4.86
N THR A 178 -30.35 -1.25 -4.92
CA THR A 178 -28.90 -1.42 -4.76
C THR A 178 -28.53 -1.84 -3.33
N THR A 179 -29.21 -1.32 -2.30
CA THR A 179 -29.01 -1.74 -0.91
C THR A 179 -29.42 -3.20 -0.69
N SER A 180 -30.53 -3.64 -1.29
CA SER A 180 -30.96 -5.04 -1.28
C SER A 180 -29.95 -5.95 -1.98
N SER A 181 -29.44 -5.56 -3.16
CA SER A 181 -28.38 -6.30 -3.86
C SER A 181 -27.10 -6.44 -3.02
N GLN A 182 -26.67 -5.35 -2.36
CA GLN A 182 -25.50 -5.38 -1.46
C GLN A 182 -25.75 -6.19 -0.18
N ALA A 183 -27.00 -6.29 0.30
CA ALA A 183 -27.34 -7.13 1.44
C ALA A 183 -27.22 -8.62 1.09
N LEU A 184 -27.66 -9.02 -0.10
CA LEU A 184 -27.50 -10.39 -0.62
C LEU A 184 -26.01 -10.73 -0.85
N GLU A 185 -25.24 -9.86 -1.51
CA GLU A 185 -23.80 -10.04 -1.72
C GLU A 185 -23.05 -10.21 -0.38
N ARG A 186 -23.39 -9.41 0.65
CA ARG A 186 -22.83 -9.57 1.99
C ARG A 186 -23.22 -10.89 2.66
N GLN A 187 -24.44 -11.38 2.43
CA GLN A 187 -24.86 -12.70 2.94
C GLN A 187 -24.06 -13.82 2.26
N GLU A 188 -23.95 -13.81 0.92
CA GLU A 188 -23.17 -14.80 0.17
C GLU A 188 -21.70 -14.84 0.61
N LEU A 189 -21.07 -13.67 0.80
CA LEU A 189 -19.70 -13.57 1.30
C LEU A 189 -19.57 -14.06 2.76
N GLN A 190 -20.57 -13.82 3.61
CA GLN A 190 -20.59 -14.33 4.99
C GLN A 190 -20.75 -15.86 5.02
N GLU A 191 -21.62 -16.43 4.18
CA GLU A 191 -21.80 -17.89 4.05
C GLU A 191 -20.52 -18.57 3.50
N GLN A 192 -19.84 -17.95 2.53
CA GLN A 192 -18.53 -18.39 2.06
C GLN A 192 -17.46 -18.35 3.18
N LEU A 193 -17.42 -17.27 3.96
CA LEU A 193 -16.49 -17.12 5.09
C LEU A 193 -16.72 -18.21 6.15
N ASP A 194 -17.96 -18.47 6.51
CA ASP A 194 -18.29 -19.51 7.49
C ASP A 194 -18.09 -20.93 6.97
N LEU A 195 -18.25 -21.17 5.65
CA LEU A 195 -17.84 -22.43 5.02
C LEU A 195 -16.32 -22.65 5.10
N GLN A 196 -15.51 -21.61 4.87
CA GLN A 196 -14.04 -21.71 5.02
C GLN A 196 -13.63 -21.91 6.48
N ARG A 197 -14.31 -21.26 7.43
CA ARG A 197 -14.11 -21.49 8.88
C ARG A 197 -14.39 -22.94 9.29
N ARG A 198 -15.47 -23.55 8.79
CA ARG A 198 -15.77 -24.98 9.03
C ARG A 198 -14.68 -25.89 8.46
N LYS A 199 -14.27 -25.69 7.21
CA LYS A 199 -13.17 -26.44 6.58
C LYS A 199 -11.86 -26.32 7.37
N TYR A 200 -11.53 -25.13 7.88
CA TYR A 200 -10.36 -24.94 8.73
C TYR A 200 -10.47 -25.68 10.07
N GLN A 201 -11.65 -25.70 10.69
CA GLN A 201 -11.92 -26.47 11.91
C GLN A 201 -11.82 -27.99 11.66
N GLU A 202 -12.39 -28.50 10.56
CA GLU A 202 -12.29 -29.89 10.12
C GLU A 202 -10.82 -30.32 9.90
N VAL A 203 -10.04 -29.52 9.17
CA VAL A 203 -8.60 -29.77 8.96
C VAL A 203 -7.82 -29.71 10.28
N SER A 204 -8.13 -28.77 11.16
CA SER A 204 -7.49 -28.68 12.49
C SER A 204 -7.79 -29.92 13.36
N GLN A 205 -9.03 -30.42 13.35
CA GLN A 205 -9.41 -31.66 14.03
C GLN A 205 -8.71 -32.89 13.42
N LEU A 206 -8.59 -32.96 12.10
CA LEU A 206 -7.85 -34.02 11.40
C LEU A 206 -6.35 -33.99 11.74
N CYS A 207 -5.73 -32.81 11.81
CA CYS A 207 -4.34 -32.67 12.25
C CYS A 207 -4.14 -33.13 13.70
N GLN A 208 -5.06 -32.79 14.61
CA GLN A 208 -5.02 -33.24 16.00
C GLN A 208 -5.20 -34.76 16.12
N SER A 209 -6.12 -35.36 15.38
CA SER A 209 -6.32 -36.82 15.41
C SER A 209 -5.14 -37.58 14.80
N LEU A 210 -4.53 -37.05 13.72
CA LEU A 210 -3.30 -37.58 13.14
C LEU A 210 -2.12 -37.49 14.12
N GLN A 211 -1.98 -36.38 14.84
CA GLN A 211 -0.92 -36.20 15.84
C GLN A 211 -1.09 -37.17 17.04
N ALA A 212 -2.32 -37.39 17.50
CA ALA A 212 -2.62 -38.37 18.55
C ALA A 212 -2.40 -39.83 18.10
N ALA A 213 -2.73 -40.14 16.85
CA ALA A 213 -2.40 -41.43 16.24
C ALA A 213 -0.86 -41.60 16.12
N GLN A 214 -0.14 -40.54 15.73
CA GLN A 214 1.32 -40.55 15.63
C GLN A 214 2.00 -40.77 17.00
N SER A 215 1.52 -40.14 18.08
CA SER A 215 2.07 -40.38 19.42
C SER A 215 1.81 -41.81 19.88
N SER A 216 0.59 -42.32 19.72
CA SER A 216 0.25 -43.73 20.00
C SER A 216 1.12 -44.71 19.20
N CYS A 217 1.32 -44.47 17.90
CA CYS A 217 2.24 -45.29 17.08
C CYS A 217 3.68 -45.22 17.61
N SER A 218 4.15 -44.06 18.09
CA SER A 218 5.50 -43.93 18.67
C SER A 218 5.65 -44.70 19.98
N GLU A 219 4.64 -44.70 20.84
CA GLU A 219 4.56 -45.50 22.07
C GLU A 219 4.58 -46.99 21.76
N HIS A 220 3.80 -47.43 20.75
CA HIS A 220 3.81 -48.82 20.28
C HIS A 220 5.17 -49.24 19.71
N ILE A 221 5.85 -48.37 18.95
CA ILE A 221 7.21 -48.65 18.45
C ILE A 221 8.23 -48.78 19.60
N ILE A 222 8.12 -47.94 20.64
CA ILE A 222 8.96 -48.06 21.84
C ILE A 222 8.67 -49.39 22.56
N LYS A 223 7.38 -49.76 22.71
CA LYS A 223 6.99 -51.01 23.36
C LYS A 223 7.43 -52.25 22.59
N ILE A 224 7.37 -52.23 21.25
CA ILE A 224 7.90 -53.31 20.40
C ILE A 224 9.40 -53.48 20.65
N LYS A 225 10.19 -52.40 20.61
CA LYS A 225 11.65 -52.45 20.87
C LYS A 225 12.00 -52.95 22.27
N GLU A 226 11.18 -52.62 23.28
CA GLU A 226 11.34 -53.16 24.63
C GLU A 226 11.05 -54.67 24.67
N LEU A 227 10.00 -55.14 24.00
CA LEU A 227 9.66 -56.56 23.92
C LEU A 227 10.69 -57.36 23.12
N GLU A 228 11.20 -56.82 22.00
CA GLU A 228 12.33 -57.40 21.23
C GLU A 228 13.60 -57.55 22.09
N ARG A 229 13.92 -56.52 22.90
CA ARG A 229 15.03 -56.60 23.87
C ARG A 229 14.79 -57.67 24.93
N CYS A 230 13.58 -57.75 25.50
CA CYS A 230 13.25 -58.78 26.48
C CYS A 230 13.31 -60.20 25.88
N LEU A 231 12.88 -60.38 24.63
CA LEU A 231 12.91 -61.66 23.94
C LEU A 231 14.35 -62.09 23.62
N THR A 232 15.20 -61.20 23.11
CA THR A 232 16.63 -61.52 22.87
C THR A 232 17.42 -61.83 24.14
N LEU A 233 17.03 -61.27 25.29
CA LEU A 233 17.58 -61.67 26.60
C LEU A 233 17.09 -63.07 27.00
N GLN A 234 15.80 -63.38 26.83
CA GLN A 234 15.27 -64.73 27.09
C GLN A 234 15.89 -65.79 26.17
N GLU A 235 16.21 -65.47 24.92
CA GLU A 235 16.94 -66.36 24.01
C GLU A 235 18.36 -66.64 24.49
N GLN A 236 19.06 -65.64 25.04
CA GLN A 236 20.37 -65.79 25.67
C GLN A 236 20.30 -66.66 26.93
N ASP A 237 19.33 -66.41 27.81
CA ASP A 237 19.09 -67.23 29.01
C ASP A 237 18.79 -68.71 28.64
N ILE A 238 17.96 -68.93 27.61
CA ILE A 238 17.66 -70.27 27.09
C ILE A 238 18.92 -70.93 26.50
N ALA A 239 19.80 -70.18 25.82
CA ALA A 239 21.08 -70.70 25.32
C ALA A 239 22.02 -71.08 26.47
N ILE A 240 22.16 -70.22 27.49
CA ILE A 240 22.96 -70.49 28.70
C ILE A 240 22.43 -71.73 29.42
N VAL A 241 21.11 -71.86 29.61
CA VAL A 241 20.48 -73.03 30.24
C VAL A 241 20.67 -74.30 29.41
N LYS A 242 20.71 -74.23 28.07
CA LYS A 242 21.07 -75.38 27.21
C LYS A 242 22.53 -75.80 27.42
N THR A 243 23.46 -74.84 27.45
CA THR A 243 24.89 -75.12 27.71
C THR A 243 25.08 -75.75 29.08
N ILE A 244 24.55 -75.14 30.16
CA ILE A 244 24.63 -75.65 31.53
C ILE A 244 24.03 -77.07 31.63
N LYS A 245 22.89 -77.33 30.98
CA LYS A 245 22.32 -78.70 30.92
C LYS A 245 23.24 -79.69 30.20
N SER A 246 23.91 -79.27 29.12
CA SER A 246 24.84 -80.12 28.37
C SER A 246 26.16 -80.39 29.11
N GLU A 247 26.56 -79.50 30.02
CA GLU A 247 27.71 -79.69 30.91
C GLU A 247 27.34 -80.56 32.11
N ALA A 248 26.21 -80.26 32.77
CA ALA A 248 25.66 -81.08 33.85
C ALA A 248 25.42 -82.54 33.42
N ALA A 249 25.02 -82.78 32.16
CA ALA A 249 24.87 -84.11 31.60
C ALA A 249 26.20 -84.90 31.47
N LYS A 250 27.36 -84.22 31.45
CA LYS A 250 28.69 -84.87 31.40
C LYS A 250 29.27 -85.17 32.79
N VAL A 251 28.78 -84.50 33.84
CA VAL A 251 29.27 -84.68 35.21
C VAL A 251 29.23 -86.15 35.65
N PRO A 252 28.15 -86.93 35.43
CA PRO A 252 28.12 -88.34 35.81
C PRO A 252 29.15 -89.23 35.11
N ASP A 253 29.64 -88.85 33.92
CA ASP A 253 30.68 -89.60 33.21
C ASP A 253 32.07 -89.22 33.70
N LEU A 254 32.31 -87.94 33.99
CA LEU A 254 33.53 -87.47 34.67
C LEU A 254 33.64 -88.04 36.11
N GLU A 255 32.52 -88.23 36.80
CA GLU A 255 32.48 -88.89 38.11
C GLU A 255 32.84 -90.38 38.02
N LYS A 256 32.41 -91.09 36.96
CA LYS A 256 32.83 -92.47 36.68
C LYS A 256 34.33 -92.53 36.36
N GLU A 257 34.82 -91.65 35.49
CA GLU A 257 36.24 -91.57 35.14
C GLU A 257 37.11 -91.29 36.38
N LEU A 258 36.74 -90.32 37.21
CA LEU A 258 37.39 -90.05 38.49
C LEU A 258 37.31 -91.23 39.47
N LYS A 259 36.28 -92.07 39.40
CA LYS A 259 36.18 -93.30 40.20
C LYS A 259 37.14 -94.38 39.68
N CYS A 260 37.13 -94.66 38.39
CA CYS A 260 38.06 -95.61 37.76
C CYS A 260 39.52 -95.19 37.98
N LEU A 261 39.87 -93.93 37.76
CA LEU A 261 41.21 -93.41 38.00
C LEU A 261 41.64 -93.53 39.48
N ARG A 262 40.72 -93.45 40.44
CA ARG A 262 41.02 -93.70 41.87
C ARG A 262 41.25 -95.18 42.16
N GLU A 263 40.49 -96.06 41.51
CA GLU A 263 40.60 -97.53 41.61
C GLU A 263 41.92 -98.00 40.97
N ASP A 264 42.26 -97.53 39.77
CA ASP A 264 43.56 -97.76 39.11
C ASP A 264 44.72 -97.24 39.96
N ASN A 265 44.62 -96.03 40.52
CA ASN A 265 45.64 -95.49 41.43
C ASN A 265 45.76 -96.28 42.74
N ALA A 266 44.75 -97.04 43.17
CA ALA A 266 44.85 -97.94 44.31
C ALA A 266 45.56 -99.24 43.91
N PHE A 267 45.13 -99.86 42.80
CA PHE A 267 45.75 -101.06 42.24
C PHE A 267 47.25 -100.85 41.90
N LEU A 268 47.63 -99.69 41.36
CA LEU A 268 49.03 -99.36 41.07
C LEU A 268 49.88 -99.17 42.34
N ARG A 269 49.28 -98.78 43.48
CA ARG A 269 49.97 -98.74 44.78
C ARG A 269 50.19 -100.16 45.33
N GLU A 270 49.14 -100.97 45.37
CA GLU A 270 49.20 -102.38 45.78
C GLU A 270 50.20 -103.18 44.91
N SER A 271 50.15 -103.00 43.58
CA SER A 271 51.09 -103.62 42.64
C SER A 271 52.54 -103.17 42.88
N ARG A 272 52.78 -101.89 43.20
CA ARG A 272 54.10 -101.38 43.57
C ARG A 272 54.60 -101.97 44.89
N GLU A 273 53.73 -102.14 45.88
CA GLU A 273 54.04 -102.76 47.17
C GLU A 273 54.40 -104.24 46.98
N ASN A 274 53.60 -104.99 46.22
CA ASN A 274 53.89 -106.38 45.84
C ASN A 274 55.22 -106.51 45.05
N CYS A 275 55.49 -105.60 44.10
CA CYS A 275 56.78 -105.54 43.39
C CYS A 275 57.96 -105.14 44.29
N SER A 276 57.72 -104.57 45.47
CA SER A 276 58.77 -104.25 46.45
C SER A 276 59.08 -105.47 47.32
N LEU A 277 58.05 -106.17 47.79
CA LEU A 277 58.20 -107.47 48.49
C LEU A 277 58.96 -108.50 47.65
N LEU A 278 58.61 -108.65 46.36
CA LEU A 278 59.32 -109.56 45.44
C LEU A 278 60.79 -109.16 45.22
N LYS A 279 61.15 -107.88 45.33
CA LYS A 279 62.55 -107.44 45.28
C LYS A 279 63.30 -107.80 46.56
N GLU A 280 62.67 -107.62 47.72
CA GLU A 280 63.26 -108.00 49.01
C GLU A 280 63.51 -109.52 49.09
N GLU A 281 62.59 -110.34 48.56
CA GLU A 281 62.80 -111.79 48.40
C GLU A 281 63.94 -112.12 47.44
N ALA A 282 63.97 -111.49 46.25
CA ALA A 282 65.01 -111.71 45.25
C ALA A 282 66.41 -111.29 45.74
N GLU A 283 66.51 -110.18 46.48
CA GLU A 283 67.74 -109.81 47.18
C GLU A 283 68.05 -110.78 48.32
N GLY A 284 67.05 -111.27 49.06
CA GLY A 284 67.21 -112.31 50.07
C GLY A 284 67.82 -113.60 49.52
N LEU A 285 67.45 -113.98 48.28
CA LEU A 285 68.06 -115.09 47.53
C LEU A 285 69.47 -114.72 47.02
N ARG A 286 69.67 -113.52 46.48
CA ARG A 286 71.00 -113.06 46.03
C ARG A 286 72.02 -113.04 47.17
N ARG A 287 71.66 -112.49 48.33
CA ARG A 287 72.48 -112.47 49.56
C ARG A 287 72.77 -113.87 50.10
N LYS A 288 71.98 -114.90 49.77
CA LYS A 288 72.32 -116.32 50.03
C LYS A 288 73.33 -116.84 49.01
N LEU A 289 73.15 -116.54 47.72
CA LEU A 289 74.08 -116.95 46.65
C LEU A 289 75.48 -116.34 46.84
N GLU A 290 75.56 -115.05 47.17
CA GLU A 290 76.82 -114.33 47.43
C GLU A 290 77.63 -114.99 48.57
N ARG A 291 76.96 -115.48 49.63
CA ARG A 291 77.62 -116.23 50.71
C ARG A 291 78.18 -117.56 50.25
N MET A 292 77.44 -118.29 49.39
CA MET A 292 77.87 -119.56 48.81
C MET A 292 78.98 -119.39 47.76
N GLN A 293 79.06 -118.22 47.11
CA GLN A 293 80.18 -117.85 46.25
C GLN A 293 81.42 -117.53 47.09
N LYS A 294 81.28 -116.71 48.14
CA LYS A 294 82.40 -116.34 49.03
C LYS A 294 83.03 -117.55 49.72
N THR A 295 82.25 -118.52 50.20
CA THR A 295 82.83 -119.74 50.79
C THR A 295 83.56 -120.61 49.77
N LYS A 296 83.15 -120.58 48.50
CA LYS A 296 83.88 -121.23 47.39
C LYS A 296 85.19 -120.49 47.07
N GLU A 297 85.17 -119.16 47.05
CA GLU A 297 86.36 -118.32 46.84
C GLU A 297 87.39 -118.51 47.97
N GLU A 298 86.93 -118.56 49.23
CA GLU A 298 87.76 -118.87 50.40
C GLU A 298 88.43 -120.24 50.29
N LEU A 299 87.69 -121.26 49.81
CA LEU A 299 88.23 -122.61 49.61
C LEU A 299 89.31 -122.63 48.51
N VAL A 300 89.08 -121.98 47.37
CA VAL A 300 90.07 -121.87 46.27
C VAL A 300 91.30 -121.07 46.72
N ASN A 301 91.14 -120.02 47.54
CA ASN A 301 92.28 -119.28 48.08
C ASN A 301 93.15 -120.16 49.00
N ILE A 302 92.55 -121.03 49.82
CA ILE A 302 93.29 -121.98 50.66
C ILE A 302 94.07 -123.02 49.81
N GLU A 303 93.50 -123.45 48.69
CA GLU A 303 94.18 -124.33 47.72
C GLU A 303 95.40 -123.62 47.09
N LEU A 304 95.25 -122.36 46.65
CA LEU A 304 96.32 -121.55 46.07
C LEU A 304 97.41 -121.19 47.10
N GLU A 305 97.05 -120.90 48.35
CA GLU A 305 98.05 -120.61 49.40
C GLU A 305 98.91 -121.84 49.73
N LYS A 306 98.31 -123.04 49.74
CA LYS A 306 99.04 -124.31 49.90
C LYS A 306 100.08 -124.51 48.79
N GLU A 307 99.70 -124.29 47.52
CA GLU A 307 100.63 -124.38 46.38
C GLU A 307 101.76 -123.35 46.50
N ARG A 308 101.40 -122.07 46.75
CA ARG A 308 102.36 -120.96 46.86
C ARG A 308 103.33 -121.10 48.03
N MET A 309 102.96 -121.82 49.09
CA MET A 309 103.88 -122.11 50.20
C MET A 309 104.86 -123.25 49.86
N ALA A 310 104.46 -124.21 49.02
CA ALA A 310 105.39 -125.21 48.47
C ALA A 310 106.39 -124.57 47.51
N GLU A 311 105.92 -123.72 46.57
CA GLU A 311 106.79 -122.97 45.64
C GLU A 311 107.85 -122.13 46.38
N LYS A 312 107.45 -121.40 47.44
CA LYS A 312 108.39 -120.58 48.23
C LYS A 312 109.48 -121.42 48.88
N LEU A 313 109.15 -122.60 49.39
CA LEU A 313 110.11 -123.48 50.06
C LEU A 313 111.15 -123.98 49.06
N GLN A 314 110.70 -124.44 47.88
CA GLN A 314 111.55 -124.83 46.77
C GLN A 314 112.39 -123.65 46.22
N ALA A 315 111.85 -122.43 46.18
CA ALA A 315 112.55 -121.24 45.74
C ALA A 315 113.71 -120.84 46.68
N TRP A 316 113.55 -120.99 48.00
CA TRP A 316 114.64 -120.75 48.96
C TRP A 316 115.78 -121.77 48.84
N GLU A 317 115.46 -123.04 48.59
CA GLU A 317 116.46 -124.09 48.32
C GLU A 317 117.25 -123.82 47.03
N ASN A 318 116.62 -123.20 46.03
CA ASN A 318 117.25 -122.83 44.76
C ASN A 318 118.07 -121.52 44.83
N LEU A 319 117.64 -120.50 45.59
CA LEU A 319 118.36 -119.23 45.71
C LEU A 319 119.78 -119.39 46.26
N GLY A 320 119.96 -120.29 47.23
CA GLY A 320 121.26 -120.62 47.82
C GLY A 320 122.22 -121.36 46.89
N GLN A 321 121.72 -121.88 45.75
CA GLN A 321 122.52 -122.58 44.74
C GLN A 321 122.91 -121.67 43.56
N SER A 322 122.10 -120.66 43.25
CA SER A 322 122.26 -119.82 42.05
C SER A 322 122.96 -118.47 42.27
N THR A 323 122.90 -117.90 43.48
CA THR A 323 123.26 -116.48 43.69
C THR A 323 124.69 -116.24 44.19
N GLY A 324 125.46 -117.29 44.54
CA GLY A 324 126.84 -117.20 45.03
C GLY A 324 127.04 -116.57 46.43
N LEU A 325 126.06 -115.81 46.92
CA LEU A 325 126.00 -115.26 48.28
C LEU A 325 125.42 -116.30 49.26
N ASN A 326 125.99 -116.42 50.46
CA ASN A 326 125.52 -117.35 51.50
C ASN A 326 124.26 -116.84 52.23
N ILE A 327 123.18 -116.63 51.50
CA ILE A 327 121.85 -116.35 52.05
C ILE A 327 121.13 -117.70 52.22
N ARG A 328 121.07 -118.20 53.46
CA ARG A 328 120.40 -119.48 53.77
C ARG A 328 119.20 -119.34 54.70
N LYS A 329 118.96 -118.15 55.25
CA LYS A 329 117.76 -117.78 56.01
C LYS A 329 117.35 -116.32 55.71
N PRO A 330 116.08 -115.93 55.94
CA PRO A 330 115.61 -114.56 55.70
C PRO A 330 116.36 -113.48 56.50
N GLU A 331 116.97 -113.86 57.63
CA GLU A 331 117.82 -113.02 58.46
C GLU A 331 118.99 -112.37 57.67
N ASP A 332 119.55 -113.08 56.69
CA ASP A 332 120.66 -112.57 55.88
C ASP A 332 120.19 -111.51 54.86
N LEU A 333 118.98 -111.67 54.31
CA LEU A 333 118.35 -110.68 53.44
C LEU A 333 118.02 -109.38 54.19
N SER A 334 117.71 -109.45 55.49
CA SER A 334 117.38 -108.28 56.30
C SER A 334 118.51 -107.23 56.36
N ARG A 335 119.77 -107.67 56.28
CA ARG A 335 120.95 -106.79 56.30
C ARG A 335 121.06 -105.91 55.04
N GLU A 336 120.67 -106.44 53.88
CA GLU A 336 120.58 -105.65 52.64
C GLU A 336 119.37 -104.70 52.65
N VAL A 337 118.22 -105.16 53.18
CA VAL A 337 117.03 -104.31 53.32
C VAL A 337 117.32 -103.06 54.16
N ILE A 338 118.12 -103.17 55.22
CA ILE A 338 118.53 -102.02 56.06
C ILE A 338 119.33 -100.98 55.25
N GLN A 339 120.24 -101.39 54.36
CA GLN A 339 120.96 -100.46 53.48
C GLN A 339 120.02 -99.76 52.47
N ILE A 340 118.96 -100.43 52.02
CA ILE A 340 117.97 -99.85 51.11
C ILE A 340 117.09 -98.82 51.86
N GLN A 341 116.63 -99.16 53.07
CA GLN A 341 115.80 -98.28 53.91
C GLN A 341 116.51 -96.95 54.26
N GLN A 342 117.82 -96.97 54.50
CA GLN A 342 118.60 -95.74 54.73
C GLN A 342 118.60 -94.78 53.53
N ARG A 343 118.54 -95.30 52.29
CA ARG A 343 118.43 -94.48 51.07
C ARG A 343 117.01 -93.90 50.88
N GLU A 344 115.99 -94.61 51.34
CA GLU A 344 114.59 -94.19 51.23
C GLU A 344 114.25 -92.99 52.14
N ILE A 345 114.85 -92.91 53.33
CA ILE A 345 114.63 -91.83 54.31
C ILE A 345 115.04 -90.47 53.71
N ALA A 346 116.24 -90.38 53.12
CA ALA A 346 116.75 -89.14 52.53
C ALA A 346 115.86 -88.58 51.40
N LEU A 347 115.21 -89.45 50.63
CA LEU A 347 114.27 -89.04 49.57
C LEU A 347 112.95 -88.48 50.12
N LYS A 348 112.49 -88.98 51.27
CA LYS A 348 111.26 -88.48 51.93
C LYS A 348 111.45 -87.07 52.50
N GLU A 349 112.62 -86.78 53.07
CA GLU A 349 112.96 -85.44 53.59
C GLU A 349 113.00 -84.38 52.48
N GLN A 350 113.57 -84.71 51.31
CA GLN A 350 113.54 -83.81 50.15
C GLN A 350 112.11 -83.53 49.67
N ASN A 351 111.25 -84.56 49.62
CA ASN A 351 109.87 -84.44 49.18
C ASN A 351 109.04 -83.53 50.10
N TYR A 352 109.21 -83.64 51.42
CA TYR A 352 108.54 -82.79 52.41
C TYR A 352 108.89 -81.30 52.23
N ASN A 353 110.16 -81.00 51.93
CA ASN A 353 110.66 -79.66 51.67
C ASN A 353 110.18 -79.04 50.35
N LEU A 354 109.80 -79.84 49.36
CA LEU A 354 109.12 -79.35 48.15
C LEU A 354 107.64 -79.06 48.43
N ASN A 355 106.97 -79.97 49.12
CA ASN A 355 105.53 -79.87 49.41
C ASN A 355 105.19 -78.66 50.32
N SER A 356 106.07 -78.33 51.28
CA SER A 356 105.92 -77.13 52.12
C SER A 356 106.04 -75.82 51.32
N ARG A 357 106.90 -75.78 50.29
CA ARG A 357 107.07 -74.61 49.39
C ARG A 357 105.85 -74.42 48.50
N VAL A 358 105.29 -75.49 47.91
CA VAL A 358 104.04 -75.45 47.13
C VAL A 358 102.92 -74.80 47.95
N ARG A 359 102.68 -75.31 49.17
CA ARG A 359 101.68 -74.77 50.11
C ARG A 359 101.92 -73.33 50.56
N SER A 360 103.10 -72.77 50.32
CA SER A 360 103.39 -71.35 50.58
C SER A 360 103.09 -70.47 49.38
N VAL A 361 103.33 -70.97 48.16
CA VAL A 361 102.94 -70.30 46.92
C VAL A 361 101.41 -70.23 46.80
N GLU A 362 100.71 -71.35 47.06
CA GLU A 362 99.24 -71.42 47.05
C GLU A 362 98.59 -70.35 47.96
N ARG A 363 99.14 -70.13 49.16
CA ARG A 363 98.66 -69.07 50.07
C ARG A 363 98.86 -67.68 49.47
N SER A 364 100.07 -67.36 49.01
CA SER A 364 100.34 -66.06 48.35
C SER A 364 99.49 -65.81 47.11
N GLN A 365 99.16 -66.87 46.35
CA GLN A 365 98.23 -66.79 45.22
C GLN A 365 96.80 -66.48 45.68
N SER A 366 96.34 -67.10 46.77
CA SER A 366 95.00 -66.82 47.34
C SER A 366 94.88 -65.39 47.87
N GLU A 367 95.95 -64.86 48.49
CA GLU A 367 96.05 -63.49 49.00
C GLU A 367 95.98 -62.47 47.84
N LEU A 368 96.81 -62.64 46.80
CA LEU A 368 96.78 -61.78 45.60
C LEU A 368 95.44 -61.84 44.84
N CYS A 369 94.77 -62.99 44.80
CA CYS A 369 93.42 -63.11 44.25
C CYS A 369 92.38 -62.33 45.07
N ALA A 370 92.49 -62.35 46.41
CA ALA A 370 91.63 -61.56 47.28
C ALA A 370 91.85 -60.05 47.08
N GLU A 371 93.11 -59.60 47.01
CA GLU A 371 93.46 -58.20 46.71
C GLU A 371 92.91 -57.75 45.35
N LEU A 372 93.10 -58.54 44.29
CA LEU A 372 92.55 -58.26 42.96
C LEU A 372 91.02 -58.13 42.99
N SER A 373 90.30 -58.93 43.79
CA SER A 373 88.86 -58.79 43.96
C SER A 373 88.49 -57.47 44.66
N GLN A 374 89.26 -57.06 45.66
CA GLN A 374 89.04 -55.82 46.42
C GLN A 374 89.38 -54.56 45.61
N GLN A 375 90.38 -54.61 44.72
CA GLN A 375 90.69 -53.48 43.82
C GLN A 375 89.62 -53.34 42.72
N ARG A 376 89.04 -54.45 42.24
CA ARG A 376 87.92 -54.44 41.31
C ARG A 376 86.66 -53.80 41.91
N SER A 377 86.31 -54.11 43.18
CA SER A 377 85.16 -53.46 43.83
C SER A 377 85.37 -51.96 44.04
N LYS A 378 86.56 -51.54 44.53
CA LYS A 378 86.93 -50.11 44.66
C LYS A 378 86.84 -49.37 43.32
N THR A 379 87.30 -49.98 42.23
CA THR A 379 87.23 -49.39 40.89
C THR A 379 85.79 -49.24 40.40
N LEU A 380 84.92 -50.21 40.69
CA LEU A 380 83.49 -50.13 40.38
C LEU A 380 82.79 -49.01 41.17
N GLU A 381 83.16 -48.79 42.43
CA GLU A 381 82.63 -47.69 43.24
C GLU A 381 83.06 -46.32 42.72
N GLU A 382 84.33 -46.15 42.35
CA GLU A 382 84.82 -44.92 41.72
C GLU A 382 84.17 -44.65 40.35
N GLN A 383 83.90 -45.70 39.57
CA GLN A 383 83.15 -45.55 38.32
C GLN A 383 81.72 -45.04 38.58
N LYS A 384 81.00 -45.62 39.56
CA LYS A 384 79.65 -45.14 39.94
C LYS A 384 79.68 -43.69 40.44
N LYS A 385 80.71 -43.29 41.21
CA LYS A 385 80.89 -41.88 41.63
C LYS A 385 81.03 -40.96 40.41
N ARG A 386 81.88 -41.31 39.43
CA ARG A 386 82.01 -40.55 38.18
C ARG A 386 80.69 -40.45 37.41
N GLU A 387 79.96 -41.56 37.25
CA GLU A 387 78.66 -41.57 36.57
C GLU A 387 77.64 -40.61 37.23
N THR A 388 77.61 -40.55 38.57
CA THR A 388 76.77 -39.57 39.30
C THR A 388 77.24 -38.12 39.13
N GLN A 389 78.55 -37.88 39.06
CA GLN A 389 79.12 -36.56 38.80
C GLN A 389 78.83 -36.11 37.36
N ASP A 390 78.96 -36.98 36.36
CA ASP A 390 78.58 -36.70 34.97
C ASP A 390 77.07 -36.46 34.81
N ALA A 391 76.24 -37.11 35.62
CA ALA A 391 74.80 -36.85 35.69
C ALA A 391 74.46 -35.51 36.39
N LEU A 392 75.35 -34.99 37.24
CA LEU A 392 75.25 -33.64 37.79
C LEU A 392 75.76 -32.59 36.79
N VAL A 393 76.93 -32.80 36.18
CA VAL A 393 77.51 -31.94 35.13
C VAL A 393 76.53 -31.76 33.98
N ARG A 394 75.91 -32.82 33.45
CA ARG A 394 74.89 -32.72 32.39
C ARG A 394 73.63 -31.93 32.83
N ARG A 395 73.26 -31.94 34.11
CA ARG A 395 72.17 -31.11 34.65
C ARG A 395 72.59 -29.64 34.79
N LEU A 396 73.82 -29.38 35.25
CA LEU A 396 74.39 -28.03 35.34
C LEU A 396 74.58 -27.41 33.95
N GLN A 397 75.09 -28.17 32.97
CA GLN A 397 75.19 -27.74 31.56
C GLN A 397 73.83 -27.36 30.98
N LYS A 398 72.77 -28.15 31.22
CA LYS A 398 71.40 -27.76 30.83
C LYS A 398 70.94 -26.47 31.52
N ARG A 399 71.24 -26.27 32.80
CA ARG A 399 70.88 -25.03 33.53
C ARG A 399 71.67 -23.81 33.02
N VAL A 400 72.96 -23.98 32.73
CA VAL A 400 73.80 -22.94 32.10
C VAL A 400 73.30 -22.61 30.69
N LEU A 401 72.86 -23.59 29.90
CA LEU A 401 72.26 -23.36 28.58
C LEU A 401 70.93 -22.59 28.67
N LEU A 402 70.10 -22.88 29.67
CA LEU A 402 68.86 -22.12 29.91
C LEU A 402 69.17 -20.68 30.35
N LEU A 403 70.04 -20.49 31.35
CA LEU A 403 70.51 -19.16 31.78
C LEU A 403 71.20 -18.39 30.64
N THR A 404 71.87 -19.09 29.72
CA THR A 404 72.46 -18.51 28.50
C THR A 404 71.37 -18.01 27.56
N LYS A 405 70.31 -18.81 27.31
CA LYS A 405 69.16 -18.38 26.50
C LYS A 405 68.37 -17.25 27.15
N GLU A 406 68.21 -17.26 28.47
CA GLU A 406 67.56 -16.17 29.23
C GLU A 406 68.40 -14.88 29.15
N ARG A 407 69.73 -14.98 29.37
CA ARG A 407 70.67 -13.87 29.20
C ARG A 407 70.67 -13.33 27.77
N ASP A 408 70.69 -14.19 26.77
CA ASP A 408 70.77 -13.78 25.36
C ASP A 408 69.42 -13.28 24.84
N GLY A 409 68.29 -13.76 25.39
CA GLY A 409 66.98 -13.16 25.20
C GLY A 409 66.85 -11.78 25.86
N MET A 410 67.32 -11.63 27.10
CA MET A 410 67.42 -10.33 27.76
C MET A 410 68.38 -9.38 27.03
N ARG A 411 69.50 -9.89 26.47
CA ARG A 411 70.38 -9.08 25.61
C ARG A 411 69.66 -8.67 24.33
N ALA A 412 68.98 -9.56 23.63
CA ALA A 412 68.22 -9.22 22.43
C ALA A 412 67.09 -8.19 22.70
N ILE A 413 66.47 -8.23 23.88
CA ILE A 413 65.51 -7.21 24.32
C ILE A 413 66.22 -5.87 24.57
N LEU A 414 67.35 -5.86 25.28
CA LEU A 414 68.13 -4.63 25.50
C LEU A 414 68.69 -4.07 24.19
N GLU A 415 69.23 -4.92 23.30
CA GLU A 415 69.67 -4.57 21.95
C GLU A 415 68.51 -3.99 21.12
N SER A 416 67.28 -4.48 21.28
CA SER A 416 66.12 -3.86 20.60
C SER A 416 65.80 -2.47 21.13
N TYR A 417 65.92 -2.22 22.45
CA TYR A 417 65.77 -0.88 23.01
C TYR A 417 66.96 0.04 22.68
N ASP A 418 68.18 -0.49 22.63
CA ASP A 418 69.36 0.26 22.20
C ASP A 418 69.27 0.61 20.70
N SER A 419 68.70 -0.25 19.84
CA SER A 419 68.36 0.08 18.45
C SER A 419 67.27 1.16 18.35
N GLU A 420 66.27 1.18 19.24
CA GLU A 420 65.26 2.24 19.31
C GLU A 420 65.82 3.57 19.85
N LEU A 421 66.86 3.52 20.70
CA LEU A 421 67.50 4.69 21.32
C LEU A 421 68.73 5.20 20.55
N ALA A 422 69.33 4.40 19.67
CA ALA A 422 70.49 4.78 18.87
C ALA A 422 70.10 5.71 17.71
N PRO A 423 70.60 6.97 17.64
CA PRO A 423 70.31 7.88 16.53
C PRO A 423 70.78 7.38 15.15
N SER A 424 71.62 6.34 15.13
CA SER A 424 72.15 5.71 13.92
C SER A 424 71.13 4.86 13.16
N GLU A 425 70.17 4.21 13.83
CA GLU A 425 69.28 3.21 13.19
C GLU A 425 67.88 3.74 12.87
N TYR A 426 67.46 4.83 13.52
CA TYR A 426 66.29 5.61 13.12
C TYR A 426 66.49 6.28 11.74
N SER A 427 67.71 6.73 11.46
CA SER A 427 68.04 7.52 10.25
C SER A 427 67.79 6.79 8.92
N PRO A 428 68.23 5.52 8.70
CA PRO A 428 67.99 4.82 7.43
C PRO A 428 66.51 4.51 7.18
N GLN A 429 65.75 4.13 8.21
CA GLN A 429 64.33 3.79 8.06
C GLN A 429 63.48 5.04 7.87
N LEU A 430 63.77 6.13 8.59
CA LEU A 430 63.13 7.42 8.36
C LEU A 430 63.48 7.96 6.98
N SER A 431 64.75 7.89 6.55
CA SER A 431 65.17 8.31 5.20
C SER A 431 64.51 7.49 4.09
N LYS A 432 64.26 6.19 4.32
CA LYS A 432 63.55 5.34 3.36
C LYS A 432 62.07 5.69 3.30
N ARG A 433 61.41 5.87 4.44
CA ARG A 433 59.99 6.31 4.51
C ARG A 433 59.78 7.73 3.98
N LEU A 434 60.72 8.63 4.24
CA LEU A 434 60.72 9.99 3.70
C LEU A 434 60.79 9.91 2.16
N ARG A 435 61.74 9.15 1.61
CA ARG A 435 61.87 8.96 0.16
C ARG A 435 60.67 8.26 -0.46
N GLU A 436 60.09 7.26 0.20
CA GLU A 436 58.85 6.60 -0.24
C GLU A 436 57.64 7.57 -0.22
N ALA A 437 57.57 8.47 0.78
CA ALA A 437 56.55 9.51 0.86
C ALA A 437 56.77 10.65 -0.15
N GLU A 438 58.03 11.04 -0.42
CA GLU A 438 58.42 11.98 -1.48
C GLU A 438 58.07 11.42 -2.86
N ASP A 439 58.34 10.13 -3.12
CA ASP A 439 57.96 9.43 -4.35
C ASP A 439 56.43 9.40 -4.55
N ILE A 440 55.67 9.19 -3.48
CA ILE A 440 54.20 9.23 -3.51
C ILE A 440 53.70 10.66 -3.70
N LEU A 441 54.26 11.63 -2.97
CA LEU A 441 53.92 13.05 -3.10
C LEU A 441 54.19 13.56 -4.51
N GLN A 442 55.33 13.22 -5.11
CA GLN A 442 55.67 13.58 -6.49
C GLN A 442 54.72 12.94 -7.49
N LYS A 443 54.33 11.67 -7.31
CA LYS A 443 53.30 11.01 -8.14
C LYS A 443 51.94 11.69 -8.00
N THR A 444 51.55 12.07 -6.78
CA THR A 444 50.30 12.81 -6.52
C THR A 444 50.33 14.24 -7.06
N GLN A 445 51.47 14.94 -6.99
CA GLN A 445 51.64 16.27 -7.61
C GLN A 445 51.62 16.19 -9.13
N ASN A 446 52.30 15.21 -9.73
CA ASN A 446 52.27 14.98 -11.17
C ASN A 446 50.85 14.64 -11.64
N HIS A 447 50.12 13.80 -10.90
CA HIS A 447 48.73 13.46 -11.22
C HIS A 447 47.77 14.65 -10.98
N ASN A 448 47.97 15.46 -9.94
CA ASN A 448 47.20 16.71 -9.77
C ASN A 448 47.47 17.69 -10.91
N ALA A 449 48.73 17.87 -11.34
CA ALA A 449 49.07 18.72 -12.49
C ALA A 449 48.49 18.18 -13.81
N GLU A 450 48.43 16.85 -13.98
CA GLU A 450 47.74 16.20 -15.10
C GLU A 450 46.23 16.42 -15.03
N MET A 451 45.60 16.29 -13.85
CA MET A 451 44.17 16.53 -13.64
C MET A 451 43.80 18.01 -13.76
N GLU A 452 44.67 18.94 -13.35
CA GLU A 452 44.55 20.38 -13.58
C GLU A 452 44.72 20.72 -15.07
N GLY A 453 45.61 20.01 -15.78
CA GLY A 453 45.73 20.08 -17.24
C GLY A 453 44.48 19.57 -17.97
N GLN A 454 43.87 18.48 -17.48
CA GLN A 454 42.60 17.98 -18.00
C GLN A 454 41.44 18.93 -17.65
N LEU A 455 41.42 19.52 -16.45
CA LEU A 455 40.40 20.47 -16.01
C LEU A 455 40.47 21.79 -16.80
N THR A 456 41.67 22.35 -17.00
CA THR A 456 41.87 23.56 -17.81
C THR A 456 41.51 23.31 -19.27
N LYS A 457 41.93 22.19 -19.86
CA LYS A 457 41.49 21.79 -21.21
C LYS A 457 39.97 21.60 -21.30
N ALA A 458 39.33 20.97 -20.31
CA ALA A 458 37.87 20.86 -20.26
C ALA A 458 37.17 22.22 -20.06
N GLN A 459 37.80 23.19 -19.38
CA GLN A 459 37.31 24.56 -19.27
C GLN A 459 37.48 25.34 -20.59
N GLU A 460 38.56 25.12 -21.33
CA GLU A 460 38.76 25.67 -22.69
C GLU A 460 37.78 25.07 -23.70
N GLU A 461 37.55 23.75 -23.66
CA GLU A 461 36.53 23.06 -24.46
C GLU A 461 35.11 23.53 -24.08
N THR A 462 34.81 23.68 -22.78
CA THR A 462 33.53 24.26 -22.33
C THR A 462 33.40 25.75 -22.69
N GLY A 463 34.50 26.50 -22.70
CA GLY A 463 34.55 27.92 -23.05
C GLY A 463 34.35 28.14 -24.56
N THR A 464 35.00 27.34 -25.39
CA THR A 464 34.79 27.33 -26.84
C THR A 464 33.40 26.83 -27.22
N LEU A 465 32.87 25.80 -26.56
CA LEU A 465 31.46 25.39 -26.69
C LEU A 465 30.49 26.50 -26.24
N LYS A 466 30.80 27.27 -25.19
CA LYS A 466 30.00 28.45 -24.80
C LYS A 466 30.07 29.58 -25.82
N LEU A 467 31.23 29.83 -26.43
CA LEU A 467 31.37 30.83 -27.49
C LEU A 467 30.62 30.40 -28.77
N GLN A 468 30.67 29.11 -29.11
CA GLN A 468 29.84 28.53 -30.18
C GLN A 468 28.35 28.63 -29.85
N LEU A 469 27.94 28.30 -28.62
CA LEU A 469 26.56 28.48 -28.16
C LEU A 469 26.13 29.94 -28.27
N GLN A 470 26.93 30.89 -27.79
CA GLN A 470 26.64 32.33 -27.92
C GLN A 470 26.62 32.81 -29.37
N THR A 471 27.41 32.20 -30.26
CA THR A 471 27.38 32.50 -31.70
C THR A 471 26.07 31.98 -32.30
N VAL A 472 25.66 30.75 -31.98
CA VAL A 472 24.37 30.17 -32.39
C VAL A 472 23.18 30.88 -31.74
N GLU A 473 23.32 31.41 -30.52
CA GLU A 473 22.31 32.26 -29.87
C GLU A 473 22.22 33.63 -30.55
N LEU A 474 23.33 34.23 -30.99
CA LEU A 474 23.35 35.46 -31.79
C LEU A 474 22.86 35.24 -33.23
N GLU A 475 23.09 34.07 -33.82
CA GLU A 475 22.49 33.63 -35.08
C GLU A 475 20.99 33.41 -34.91
N LEU A 476 20.54 32.77 -33.82
CA LEU A 476 19.12 32.63 -33.49
C LEU A 476 18.44 33.96 -33.17
N ASP A 477 19.12 34.89 -32.48
CA ASP A 477 18.57 36.21 -32.19
C ASP A 477 18.66 37.17 -33.38
N SER A 478 19.59 36.97 -34.32
CA SER A 478 19.57 37.69 -35.61
C SER A 478 18.52 37.09 -36.56
N LEU A 479 18.29 35.77 -36.56
CA LEU A 479 17.16 35.14 -37.23
C LEU A 479 15.82 35.59 -36.64
N LYS A 480 15.67 35.66 -35.31
CA LYS A 480 14.49 36.27 -34.65
C LYS A 480 14.38 37.76 -34.96
N LYS A 481 15.47 38.52 -35.02
CA LYS A 481 15.45 39.93 -35.44
C LYS A 481 15.15 40.11 -36.92
N HIS A 482 15.48 39.15 -37.78
CA HIS A 482 14.97 39.11 -39.15
C HIS A 482 13.47 38.75 -39.18
N GLN A 483 13.02 37.83 -38.34
CA GLN A 483 11.59 37.49 -38.19
C GLN A 483 10.76 38.65 -37.60
N ALA A 484 11.35 39.50 -36.76
CA ALA A 484 10.72 40.69 -36.18
C ALA A 484 10.86 41.96 -37.06
N SER A 485 11.98 42.16 -37.75
CA SER A 485 12.11 43.28 -38.72
C SER A 485 11.35 43.03 -40.03
N ALA A 486 11.07 41.76 -40.36
CA ALA A 486 10.08 41.41 -41.39
C ALA A 486 8.62 41.61 -40.94
N ALA A 487 8.35 41.92 -39.66
CA ALA A 487 7.00 42.15 -39.15
C ALA A 487 6.59 43.63 -39.18
N ASP A 488 7.48 44.56 -38.78
CA ASP A 488 7.09 45.93 -38.41
C ASP A 488 7.61 47.07 -39.32
N SER A 489 8.36 46.82 -40.40
CA SER A 489 8.86 47.91 -41.27
C SER A 489 8.93 47.67 -42.80
N ASN A 490 8.34 46.59 -43.31
CA ASN A 490 7.87 46.52 -44.71
C ASN A 490 6.34 46.50 -44.68
N SER A 491 5.73 47.69 -44.69
CA SER A 491 4.34 47.89 -44.29
C SER A 491 3.37 48.16 -45.45
N LEU A 492 2.11 47.70 -45.24
CA LEU A 492 0.91 47.94 -46.06
C LEU A 492 0.89 47.28 -47.45
N VAL A 493 -0.13 46.42 -47.67
CA VAL A 493 -0.36 45.61 -48.90
C VAL A 493 0.71 44.51 -49.03
N ASN A 494 0.41 43.23 -49.26
CA ASN A 494 -0.60 42.65 -50.14
C ASN A 494 -1.88 42.15 -49.45
N LYS A 495 -2.99 42.87 -49.72
CA LYS A 495 -4.18 42.20 -50.24
C LYS A 495 -4.18 42.34 -51.76
N GLU A 496 -4.85 41.39 -52.42
CA GLU A 496 -5.21 41.37 -53.84
C GLU A 496 -4.08 41.08 -54.86
N GLU A 497 -4.22 39.90 -55.47
CA GLU A 497 -3.58 39.42 -56.71
C GLU A 497 -2.04 39.22 -56.68
N VAL A 498 -1.41 38.50 -57.61
CA VAL A 498 -1.87 37.80 -58.83
C VAL A 498 -1.37 36.34 -58.83
N SER A 499 -1.97 35.48 -59.65
CA SER A 499 -1.35 34.23 -60.09
C SER A 499 -0.09 34.48 -60.95
N ILE A 500 0.75 33.45 -61.17
CA ILE A 500 1.53 33.11 -62.38
C ILE A 500 2.74 32.21 -62.03
N LEU A 501 2.73 31.00 -62.58
CA LEU A 501 3.87 30.17 -63.00
C LEU A 501 5.19 30.23 -62.18
N ARG A 502 5.42 29.24 -61.31
CA ARG A 502 6.11 27.98 -61.69
C ARG A 502 6.02 26.91 -60.62
#